data_AF-A0A2D6CK32-F1
#
_entry.id   AF-A0A2D6CK32-F1
#
_cell.length_a   1.000
_cell.length_b   1.000
_cell.length_c   1.000
_cell.angle_alpha   90.00
_cell.angle_beta   90.00
_cell.angle_gamma   90.00
#
_symmetry.space_group_name_H-M   'P 1'
#
loop_
_entity.id
_entity.type
_entity.pdbx_description
1 polymer ?
#
loop_
_entity_poly.entity_id
_entity_poly.type
_entity_poly.pdbx_seq_one_letter_code
_entity_poly.pdbx_strand_id
1 'polypeptide(L)' 'MTVSGELSTLENRGEYGPSMLHDNLMSGTPEEVISKLRLYGNLGVDRFTCYASLGLGMKEQKRSLELFINEVMPELAED' A
#
# COMPACT_ATOMS: atom_id res chain seq x y z
N MET A 1 10.43 3.70 17.16
CA MET A 1 9.54 4.65 17.85
C MET A 1 8.17 3.99 17.93
N THR A 2 7.77 3.47 19.09
CA THR A 2 6.44 2.85 19.26
C THR A 2 5.53 3.92 19.85
N VAL A 3 4.55 4.37 19.08
CA VAL A 3 3.49 5.24 19.60
C VAL A 3 2.50 4.35 20.33
N SER A 4 2.65 4.22 21.65
CA SER A 4 1.73 3.49 22.53
C SER A 4 0.56 4.39 22.99
N GLY A 5 -0.10 5.06 22.06
CA GLY A 5 -1.32 5.83 22.33
C GLY A 5 -2.55 4.97 22.10
N GLU A 6 -3.54 5.07 23.01
CA GLU A 6 -4.81 4.36 22.85
C GLU A 6 -5.59 4.97 21.67
N LEU A 7 -5.94 4.15 20.67
CA LEU A 7 -6.60 4.60 19.43
C LEU A 7 -7.92 5.36 19.71
N SER A 8 -8.54 5.11 20.87
CA SER A 8 -9.74 5.79 21.38
C SER A 8 -9.56 7.30 21.58
N THR A 9 -8.32 7.78 21.74
CA THR A 9 -8.00 9.19 22.01
C THR A 9 -7.71 10.01 20.74
N LEU A 10 -7.63 9.37 19.57
CA LEU A 10 -7.37 10.07 18.30
C LEU A 10 -8.66 10.71 17.76
N GLU A 11 -8.61 12.01 17.49
CA GLU A 11 -9.73 12.78 16.92
C GLU A 11 -10.21 12.20 15.58
N ASN A 12 -9.30 11.67 14.76
CA ASN A 12 -9.58 11.04 13.47
C ASN A 12 -9.65 9.50 13.52
N ARG A 13 -10.01 8.90 14.67
CA ARG A 13 -10.11 7.43 14.83
C ARG A 13 -10.88 6.71 13.72
N GLY A 14 -11.88 7.37 13.12
CA GLY A 14 -12.66 6.83 12.00
C GLY A 14 -11.81 6.49 10.77
N GLU A 15 -10.70 7.19 10.57
CA GLU A 15 -9.76 7.00 9.45
C GLU A 15 -8.86 5.77 9.62
N TYR A 16 -8.82 5.19 10.83
CA TYR A 16 -8.02 4.01 11.16
C TYR A 16 -8.85 2.72 11.23
N GLY A 17 -10.12 2.77 10.80
CA GLY A 17 -10.95 1.58 10.66
C GLY A 17 -10.41 0.64 9.57
N PRO A 18 -10.70 -0.68 9.63
CA PRO A 18 -10.17 -1.65 8.66
C PRO A 18 -10.47 -1.30 7.20
N SER A 19 -11.68 -0.82 6.89
CA SER A 19 -12.05 -0.42 5.53
C SER A 19 -11.25 0.81 5.06
N MET A 20 -11.15 1.84 5.91
CA MET A 20 -10.38 3.04 5.59
C MET A 20 -8.90 2.73 5.37
N LEU A 21 -8.30 1.88 6.21
CA LEU A 21 -6.92 1.45 6.01
C LEU A 21 -6.76 0.66 4.71
N HIS A 22 -7.70 -0.24 4.41
CA HIS A 22 -7.68 -0.99 3.16
C HIS A 22 -7.78 -0.07 1.94
N ASP A 23 -8.65 0.93 1.97
CA ASP A 23 -8.88 1.83 0.85
C ASP A 23 -7.70 2.79 0.62
N ASN A 24 -7.09 3.29 1.70
CA ASN A 24 -6.04 4.30 1.63
C ASN A 24 -4.62 3.73 1.53
N LEU A 25 -4.36 2.54 2.07
CA LEU A 25 -3.04 1.91 1.95
C LEU A 25 -2.88 1.22 0.60
N MET A 26 -1.64 1.19 0.12
CA MET A 26 -1.26 0.42 -1.06
C MET A 26 -1.08 -1.06 -0.70
N SER A 27 -2.17 -1.67 -0.25
CA SER A 27 -2.29 -3.08 0.11
C SER A 27 -3.51 -3.68 -0.58
N GLY A 28 -3.46 -4.98 -0.86
CA GLY A 28 -4.52 -5.71 -1.56
C GLY A 28 -3.96 -6.80 -2.47
N THR A 29 -4.80 -7.29 -3.38
CA THR A 29 -4.36 -8.12 -4.52
C THR A 29 -3.60 -7.27 -5.54
N PRO A 30 -2.83 -7.89 -6.47
CA PRO A 30 -2.17 -7.14 -7.55
C PRO A 30 -3.13 -6.24 -8.34
N GLU A 31 -4.33 -6.71 -8.65
CA GLU A 31 -5.34 -5.96 -9.42
C GLU A 31 -5.83 -4.72 -8.67
N GLU A 32 -6.04 -4.84 -7.36
CA GLU A 32 -6.41 -3.72 -6.50
C GLU A 32 -5.29 -2.68 -6.44
N VAL A 33 -4.04 -3.13 -6.32
CA VAL A 33 -2.86 -2.26 -6.30
C VAL A 33 -2.68 -1.54 -7.64
N ILE A 34 -2.82 -2.23 -8.77
CA ILE A 34 -2.77 -1.62 -10.11
C ILE A 34 -3.85 -0.56 -10.26
N SER A 35 -5.08 -0.87 -9.85
CA SER A 35 -6.21 0.07 -9.94
C SER A 35 -5.94 1.34 -9.14
N LYS A 36 -5.41 1.22 -7.92
CA LYS A 36 -5.00 2.35 -7.07
C LYS A 36 -3.85 3.14 -7.69
N LEU A 37 -2.83 2.48 -8.23
CA LEU A 37 -1.68 3.16 -8.85
C LEU A 37 -2.07 3.92 -10.12
N ARG A 38 -2.95 3.36 -10.96
CA ARG A 38 -3.49 4.03 -12.15
C ARG A 38 -4.28 5.29 -11.80
N LEU A 39 -5.01 5.29 -10.67
CA LEU A 39 -5.67 6.48 -10.15
C LEU A 39 -4.66 7.62 -9.91
N TYR A 40 -3.53 7.33 -9.27
CA TYR A 40 -2.47 8.32 -9.05
C TYR A 40 -1.75 8.71 -10.35
N GLY A 41 -1.52 7.75 -11.25
CA GLY A 41 -0.93 8.01 -12.58
C GLY A 41 -1.78 8.99 -13.41
N ASN A 42 -3.11 8.84 -13.39
CA ASN A 42 -4.03 9.76 -14.06
C ASN A 42 -4.00 11.19 -13.50
N LEU A 43 -3.49 11.37 -12.27
CA LEU A 43 -3.26 12.67 -11.65
C LEU A 43 -1.86 13.25 -11.95
N GLY A 44 -1.05 12.54 -12.73
CA GLY A 44 0.32 12.94 -13.12
C GLY A 44 1.42 12.49 -12.16
N VAL A 45 1.14 11.53 -11.26
CA VAL A 45 2.16 10.95 -10.38
C VAL A 45 2.96 9.90 -11.16
N ASP A 46 4.27 10.13 -11.28
CA ASP A 46 5.20 9.28 -12.05
C ASP A 46 6.09 8.37 -11.20
N ARG A 47 6.07 8.57 -9.87
CA ARG A 47 6.97 7.90 -8.94
C ARG A 47 6.19 7.30 -7.77
N PHE A 48 6.40 6.01 -7.58
CA PHE A 48 5.86 5.27 -6.46
C PHE A 48 7.00 4.73 -5.58
N THR A 49 6.87 4.90 -4.26
CA THR A 49 7.79 4.32 -3.26
C THR A 49 6.98 3.45 -2.31
N CYS A 50 7.32 2.16 -2.25
CA CYS A 50 6.67 1.20 -1.36
C CYS A 50 7.50 0.98 -0.09
N TYR A 51 6.86 1.18 1.07
CA TYR A 51 7.42 0.74 2.35
C TYR A 51 6.98 -0.70 2.64
N ALA A 52 7.79 -1.67 2.18
CA ALA A 52 7.44 -3.09 2.22
C ALA A 52 7.53 -3.76 3.61
N SER A 53 8.13 -3.08 4.61
CA SER A 53 8.50 -3.69 5.90
C SER A 53 7.58 -3.32 7.07
N LEU A 54 6.29 -3.09 6.80
CA LEU A 54 5.23 -2.75 7.78
C LEU A 54 4.98 -3.87 8.84
N GLY A 55 5.97 -4.19 9.67
CA GLY A 55 5.88 -5.20 10.72
C GLY A 55 5.95 -6.66 10.24
N LEU A 56 6.18 -6.89 8.94
CA LEU A 56 6.25 -8.22 8.33
C LEU A 56 7.62 -8.89 8.55
N GLY A 57 7.64 -10.23 8.55
CA GLY A 57 8.87 -11.01 8.53
C GLY A 57 9.58 -10.95 7.16
N MET A 58 10.86 -11.31 7.12
CA MET A 58 11.66 -11.27 5.88
C MET A 58 11.10 -12.10 4.74
N LYS A 59 10.46 -13.24 5.04
CA LYS A 59 9.86 -14.11 4.03
C LYS A 59 8.68 -13.42 3.36
N GLU A 60 7.81 -12.81 4.16
CA GLU A 60 6.61 -12.11 3.69
C GLU A 60 7.00 -10.86 2.90
N GLN A 61 8.01 -10.11 3.36
CA GLN A 61 8.53 -8.95 2.63
C GLN A 61 9.06 -9.33 1.25
N LYS A 62 9.85 -10.40 1.14
CA LYS A 62 10.36 -10.90 -0.15
C LYS A 62 9.24 -11.32 -1.08
N ARG A 63 8.28 -12.09 -0.57
CA ARG A 63 7.11 -12.53 -1.36
C ARG A 63 6.29 -11.35 -1.87
N SER A 64 6.08 -10.33 -1.02
CA SER A 64 5.36 -9.11 -1.42
C SER A 64 6.08 -8.36 -2.53
N LEU A 65 7.41 -8.25 -2.44
CA LEU A 65 8.22 -7.60 -3.46
C LEU A 65 8.24 -8.40 -4.77
N GLU A 66 8.37 -9.73 -4.70
CA GLU A 66 8.30 -10.62 -5.86
C GLU A 66 6.96 -10.50 -6.60
N LEU A 67 5.84 -10.51 -5.86
CA LEU A 67 4.52 -10.29 -6.45
C LEU A 67 4.40 -8.91 -7.10
N PHE A 68 4.90 -7.86 -6.44
CA PHE A 68 4.88 -6.51 -7.01
C PHE A 68 5.67 -6.44 -8.33
N ILE A 69 6.87 -7.03 -8.36
CA ILE A 69 7.72 -7.03 -9.56
C ILE A 69 7.07 -7.83 -10.69
N ASN A 70 6.51 -8.99 -10.40
CA ASN A 70 6.04 -9.91 -11.44
C ASN A 70 4.62 -9.60 -11.94
N GLU A 71 3.75 -9.08 -11.07
CA GLU A 71 2.31 -8.93 -11.36
C GLU A 71 1.90 -7.46 -11.53
N VAL A 72 2.56 -6.52 -10.83
CA VAL A 72 2.14 -5.10 -10.81
C VAL A 72 2.96 -4.23 -11.75
N MET A 73 4.30 -4.32 -11.70
CA MET A 73 5.17 -3.47 -12.53
C MET A 73 4.93 -3.59 -14.04
N PRO A 74 4.70 -4.78 -14.62
CA PRO A 74 4.49 -4.92 -16.07
C PRO A 74 3.24 -4.18 -16.56
N GLU A 75 2.20 -4.12 -15.74
CA GLU A 75 0.91 -3.46 -16.06
C GLU A 75 0.96 -1.93 -15.99
N LEU A 76 2.08 -1.37 -15.51
CA LEU A 76 2.30 0.07 -15.36
C LEU A 76 3.48 0.58 -16.19
N ALA A 77 4.19 -0.31 -16.89
CA ALA A 77 5.27 0.09 -17.78
C ALA A 77 4.72 0.88 -18.97
N GLU A 78 5.41 1.96 -19.33
CA GLU A 78 5.18 2.67 -20.60
C GLU A 78 5.79 1.86 -21.76
N ASP A 79 5.28 2.07 -22.99
CA ASP A 79 5.82 1.48 -24.23
C ASP A 79 7.19 2.08 -24.62
#